data_AF-A0A0W8DC01-F1
#
_entry.id   AF-A0A0W8DC01-F1
#
_cell.length_a   1.000
_cell.length_b   1.000
_cell.length_c   1.000
_cell.angle_alpha   90.00
_cell.angle_beta   90.00
_cell.angle_gamma   90.00
#
_symmetry.space_group_name_H-M   'P 1'
#
loop_
_entity.id
_entity.type
_entity.pdbx_description
1 polymer ?
#
loop_
_entity_poly.entity_id
_entity_poly.type
_entity_poly.pdbx_seq_one_letter_code
_entity_poly.pdbx_strand_id
1 'polypeptide(L)'
;MASGENHNAEDHESEKAAARLALDRHLEKLQYCCERMFKEPLLTVREHLSWAVSVFASSGSLEINDGDTIDADNVTLMLTHVMRNPTASHLVSERLRAAFDMLPSFRATSSSLSSTAVSSSRITYRVFKRLLQLPPLRTLMNDRMTPHTTVIDELSVPVYRDFVYRARRREHNRRVLRRLRYYNETKTLRLCFHTWAQNARDRKSARSTMIFVYTIATRIKQRTAFGALRRHALASIAALEIQRVFRGMRGRMRADEIWRKIQAVLAVQGAFRMRAYFTRHLRKLRRQNLFAIRIQRVYRGRLGRIYARQTLLTHYYREMAAIQQEREAFRALVRDEMARRLQRFFRKIVADKQRAKRVEEERAKREAELEKLRVSGDAAQQAARHRREVTEKYDKLREEAEYKEKRRRIDDIEKQKIVHRRRQREWEAFKTEKIARKEALKLQGKESYDRLKSQWDNIIAETVHKREKLIDQLLQLEDVQGEWKKIHTRLHQRVRERSKQLTAKHKSSGVVIQKKEIIERAQLEIKAEEAEEKRLKVSNPNIYLTALKQLTSVVCAGGERLAESRSRLLEEAGGRTGRAFGTFIELSF
;
A
#
# COMPACT_ATOMS: atom_id res chain seq x y z
N MET A 1 93.53 -110.58 -122.78
CA MET A 1 93.26 -111.82 -122.02
C MET A 1 93.40 -111.53 -120.54
N ALA A 2 92.45 -112.01 -119.73
CA ALA A 2 92.53 -112.24 -118.26
C ALA A 2 92.73 -110.99 -117.37
N SER A 3 91.68 -110.45 -116.73
CA SER A 3 91.08 -110.85 -115.43
C SER A 3 91.80 -110.24 -114.21
N GLY A 4 91.13 -109.28 -113.56
CA GLY A 4 91.44 -108.76 -112.23
C GLY A 4 90.18 -108.07 -111.69
N GLU A 5 89.64 -108.64 -110.61
CA GLU A 5 88.22 -108.61 -110.22
C GLU A 5 87.76 -107.36 -109.44
N ASN A 6 86.47 -107.06 -109.60
CA ASN A 6 85.65 -106.13 -108.83
C ASN A 6 85.33 -106.70 -107.43
N HIS A 7 85.73 -106.04 -106.34
CA HIS A 7 85.30 -106.39 -104.98
C HIS A 7 85.01 -105.21 -104.01
N ASN A 8 85.07 -103.92 -104.42
CA ASN A 8 84.91 -102.79 -103.48
C ASN A 8 83.60 -101.97 -103.61
N ALA A 9 82.71 -102.27 -104.57
CA ALA A 9 81.51 -101.47 -104.81
C ALA A 9 80.22 -102.03 -104.15
N GLU A 10 80.16 -103.33 -103.85
CA GLU A 10 78.99 -103.95 -103.19
C GLU A 10 78.98 -103.71 -101.66
N ASP A 11 80.13 -103.41 -101.05
CA ASP A 11 80.24 -103.17 -99.60
C ASP A 11 79.60 -101.85 -99.15
N HIS A 12 79.68 -100.77 -99.94
CA HIS A 12 79.15 -99.45 -99.53
C HIS A 12 77.62 -99.29 -99.67
N GLU A 13 76.95 -100.02 -100.57
CA GLU A 13 75.49 -100.05 -100.61
C GLU A 13 74.91 -100.95 -99.50
N SER A 14 75.59 -102.04 -99.18
CA SER A 14 75.31 -102.89 -98.03
C SER A 14 75.37 -102.10 -96.71
N GLU A 15 76.41 -101.28 -96.52
CA GLU A 15 76.56 -100.41 -95.33
C GLU A 15 75.44 -99.37 -95.20
N LYS A 16 75.02 -98.73 -96.29
CA LYS A 16 73.92 -97.74 -96.28
C LYS A 16 72.56 -98.38 -96.02
N ALA A 17 72.30 -99.56 -96.57
CA ALA A 17 71.07 -100.31 -96.30
C ALA A 17 71.02 -100.79 -94.85
N ALA A 18 72.14 -101.28 -94.31
CA ALA A 18 72.27 -101.63 -92.90
C ALA A 18 72.07 -100.43 -91.97
N ALA A 19 72.60 -99.26 -92.31
CA ALA A 19 72.42 -98.03 -91.52
C ALA A 19 70.96 -97.54 -91.51
N ARG A 20 70.24 -97.63 -92.64
CA ARG A 20 68.79 -97.30 -92.69
C ARG A 20 67.96 -98.26 -91.84
N LEU A 21 68.21 -99.56 -91.94
CA LEU A 21 67.53 -100.56 -91.12
C LEU A 21 67.83 -100.40 -89.62
N ALA A 22 69.04 -99.97 -89.25
CA ALA A 22 69.38 -99.64 -87.87
C ALA A 22 68.64 -98.39 -87.37
N LEU A 23 68.52 -97.35 -88.20
CA LEU A 23 67.78 -96.13 -87.88
C LEU A 23 66.28 -96.41 -87.68
N ASP A 24 65.65 -97.17 -88.58
CA ASP A 24 64.23 -97.52 -88.47
C ASP A 24 63.95 -98.32 -87.19
N ARG A 25 64.82 -99.28 -86.84
CA ARG A 25 64.74 -100.01 -85.57
C ARG A 25 64.91 -99.11 -84.34
N HIS A 26 65.76 -98.09 -84.39
CA HIS A 26 65.93 -97.14 -83.29
C HIS A 26 64.69 -96.24 -83.14
N LEU A 27 64.06 -95.84 -84.24
CA LEU A 27 62.83 -95.06 -84.23
C LEU A 27 61.63 -95.86 -83.70
N GLU A 28 61.50 -97.13 -84.07
CA GLU A 28 60.47 -98.03 -83.51
C GLU A 28 60.64 -98.19 -81.99
N LYS A 29 61.87 -98.43 -81.52
CA LYS A 29 62.18 -98.52 -80.08
C LYS A 29 61.86 -97.22 -79.33
N LEU A 30 62.18 -96.06 -79.92
CA LEU A 30 61.82 -94.75 -79.36
C LEU A 30 60.30 -94.53 -79.32
N GLN A 31 59.58 -94.93 -80.36
CA GLN A 31 58.13 -94.80 -80.39
C GLN A 31 57.50 -95.59 -79.24
N TYR A 32 57.97 -96.81 -78.97
CA TYR A 32 57.51 -97.61 -77.84
C TYR A 32 57.82 -96.94 -76.48
N CYS A 33 58.97 -96.29 -76.35
CA CYS A 33 59.32 -95.44 -75.20
C CYS A 33 58.34 -94.28 -74.99
N CYS A 34 58.01 -93.56 -76.07
CA CYS A 34 57.06 -92.46 -76.04
C CYS A 34 55.63 -92.94 -75.71
N GLU A 35 55.17 -94.03 -76.30
CA GLU A 35 53.84 -94.59 -76.03
C GLU A 35 53.66 -94.99 -74.57
N ARG A 36 54.71 -95.50 -73.91
CA ARG A 36 54.67 -95.76 -72.47
C ARG A 36 54.52 -94.47 -71.65
N MET A 37 55.22 -93.40 -72.01
CA MET A 37 55.04 -92.10 -71.34
C MET A 37 53.61 -91.57 -71.49
N PHE A 38 52.92 -91.89 -72.59
CA PHE A 38 51.51 -91.56 -72.75
C PHE A 38 50.57 -92.47 -71.95
N LYS A 39 50.87 -93.77 -71.84
CA LYS A 39 50.06 -94.73 -71.06
C LYS A 39 50.20 -94.54 -69.55
N GLU A 40 51.40 -94.22 -69.06
CA GLU A 40 51.73 -94.11 -67.63
C GLU A 40 52.35 -92.74 -67.29
N PRO A 41 51.64 -91.60 -67.49
CA PRO A 41 52.22 -90.25 -67.41
C PRO A 41 52.59 -89.80 -65.98
N LEU A 42 52.24 -90.60 -64.97
CA LEU A 42 52.53 -90.31 -63.56
C LEU A 42 53.86 -90.92 -63.09
N LEU A 43 54.49 -91.79 -63.89
CA LEU A 43 55.82 -92.28 -63.58
C LEU A 43 56.84 -91.16 -63.81
N THR A 44 57.89 -91.19 -63.00
CA THR A 44 58.99 -90.24 -63.15
C THR A 44 59.72 -90.47 -64.47
N VAL A 45 60.28 -89.41 -65.08
CA VAL A 45 61.10 -89.53 -66.28
C VAL A 45 62.24 -90.55 -66.08
N ARG A 46 62.78 -90.68 -64.86
CA ARG A 46 63.77 -91.70 -64.49
C ARG A 46 63.25 -93.14 -64.65
N GLU A 47 62.02 -93.42 -64.27
CA GLU A 47 61.40 -94.74 -64.40
C GLU A 47 61.16 -95.07 -65.88
N HIS A 48 60.68 -94.11 -66.66
CA HIS A 48 60.54 -94.26 -68.11
C HIS A 48 61.88 -94.54 -68.80
N LEU A 49 62.93 -93.81 -68.42
CA LEU A 49 64.28 -94.02 -68.95
C LEU A 49 64.86 -95.38 -68.54
N SER A 50 64.60 -95.83 -67.31
CA SER A 50 65.06 -97.15 -66.84
C SER A 50 64.43 -98.30 -67.62
N TRP A 51 63.19 -98.13 -68.07
CA TRP A 51 62.52 -99.10 -68.94
C TRP A 51 62.93 -98.96 -70.40
N ALA A 52 63.11 -97.74 -70.88
CA ALA A 52 63.61 -97.53 -72.24
C ALA A 52 64.95 -98.27 -72.45
N VAL A 53 65.80 -98.39 -71.41
CA VAL A 53 66.99 -99.26 -71.48
C VAL A 53 66.63 -100.72 -71.78
N SER A 54 65.60 -101.30 -71.17
CA SER A 54 65.23 -102.68 -71.47
C SER A 54 64.79 -102.86 -72.93
N VAL A 55 64.11 -101.85 -73.50
CA VAL A 55 63.70 -101.83 -74.91
C VAL A 55 64.91 -101.72 -75.84
N PHE A 56 65.88 -100.87 -75.49
CA PHE A 56 67.08 -100.68 -76.29
C PHE A 56 68.05 -101.86 -76.21
N ALA A 57 68.18 -102.51 -75.05
CA ALA A 57 69.10 -103.63 -74.83
C ALA A 57 68.58 -105.00 -75.30
N SER A 58 67.26 -105.16 -75.46
CA SER A 58 66.65 -106.46 -75.76
C SER A 58 66.95 -106.97 -77.18
N SER A 59 67.29 -108.27 -77.28
CA SER A 59 67.30 -109.07 -78.52
C SER A 59 66.00 -109.88 -78.74
N GLY A 60 64.97 -109.68 -77.90
CA GLY A 60 63.69 -110.39 -77.97
C GLY A 60 63.07 -110.78 -76.61
N SER A 61 63.79 -110.68 -75.49
CA SER A 61 63.26 -110.84 -74.13
C SER A 61 63.33 -109.52 -73.33
N LEU A 62 62.26 -109.13 -72.65
CA LEU A 62 62.13 -107.84 -71.94
C LEU A 62 62.53 -107.88 -70.45
N GLU A 63 63.19 -108.96 -70.01
CA GLU A 63 63.68 -109.08 -68.64
C GLU A 63 64.98 -108.28 -68.47
N ILE A 64 65.04 -107.44 -67.43
CA ILE A 64 66.15 -106.50 -67.21
C ILE A 64 67.24 -107.18 -66.38
N ASN A 65 68.38 -107.44 -67.00
CA ASN A 65 69.57 -107.91 -66.30
C ASN A 65 70.61 -106.79 -66.15
N ASP A 66 71.29 -106.74 -65.00
CA ASP A 66 72.34 -105.73 -64.75
C ASP A 66 73.52 -105.81 -65.74
N GLY A 67 73.65 -106.94 -66.44
CA GLY A 67 74.63 -107.18 -67.51
C GLY A 67 74.18 -106.76 -68.91
N ASP A 68 72.93 -106.34 -69.11
CA ASP A 68 72.43 -105.93 -70.42
C ASP A 68 73.14 -104.67 -70.90
N THR A 69 73.55 -104.65 -72.18
CA THR A 69 74.36 -103.57 -72.75
C THR A 69 73.66 -102.79 -73.85
N ILE A 70 73.84 -101.46 -73.86
CA ILE A 70 73.34 -100.55 -74.89
C ILE A 70 74.48 -99.65 -75.37
N ASP A 71 74.49 -99.28 -76.64
CA ASP A 71 75.42 -98.28 -77.17
C ASP A 71 75.19 -96.88 -76.58
N ALA A 72 76.28 -96.14 -76.34
CA ALA A 72 76.21 -94.79 -75.79
C ALA A 72 75.33 -93.82 -76.58
N ASP A 73 75.31 -93.94 -77.92
CA ASP A 73 74.50 -93.09 -78.79
C ASP A 73 72.99 -93.29 -78.56
N ASN A 74 72.56 -94.50 -78.22
CA ASN A 74 71.16 -94.80 -77.90
C ASN A 74 70.72 -94.16 -76.59
N VAL A 75 71.62 -94.07 -75.60
CA VAL A 75 71.35 -93.37 -74.34
C VAL A 75 71.19 -91.87 -74.57
N THR A 76 72.01 -91.28 -75.44
CA THR A 76 71.87 -89.86 -75.82
C THR A 76 70.56 -89.61 -76.54
N LEU A 77 70.19 -90.50 -77.45
CA LEU A 77 68.95 -90.42 -78.23
C LEU A 77 67.71 -90.57 -77.33
N MET A 78 67.71 -91.49 -76.36
CA MET A 78 66.62 -91.65 -75.37
C MET A 78 66.31 -90.37 -74.58
N LEU A 79 67.34 -89.62 -74.18
CA LEU A 79 67.19 -88.43 -73.32
C LEU A 79 66.91 -87.14 -74.09
N THR A 80 67.26 -87.09 -75.37
CA THR A 80 67.19 -85.86 -76.17
C THR A 80 66.01 -85.88 -77.14
N HIS A 81 65.58 -87.06 -77.62
CA HIS A 81 64.54 -87.17 -78.65
C HIS A 81 63.19 -86.55 -78.24
N VAL A 82 62.80 -86.67 -76.98
CA VAL A 82 61.51 -86.15 -76.48
C VAL A 82 61.53 -84.61 -76.33
N MET A 83 62.71 -83.98 -76.40
CA MET A 83 62.84 -82.53 -76.26
C MET A 83 62.59 -81.81 -77.58
N ARG A 84 61.43 -81.16 -77.69
CA ARG A 84 61.10 -80.32 -78.87
C ARG A 84 61.95 -79.05 -78.99
N ASN A 85 62.54 -78.56 -77.89
CA ASN A 85 63.36 -77.35 -77.92
C ASN A 85 64.83 -77.72 -78.18
N PRO A 86 65.45 -77.25 -79.28
CA PRO A 86 66.84 -77.55 -79.59
C PRO A 86 67.81 -77.07 -78.50
N THR A 87 67.54 -75.94 -77.82
CA THR A 87 68.40 -75.47 -76.74
C THR A 87 68.33 -76.36 -75.49
N ALA A 88 67.14 -76.92 -75.20
CA ALA A 88 66.98 -77.89 -74.13
C ALA A 88 67.66 -79.22 -74.48
N SER A 89 67.53 -79.68 -75.73
CA SER A 89 68.20 -80.88 -76.24
C SER A 89 69.74 -80.76 -76.20
N HIS A 90 70.29 -79.60 -76.59
CA HIS A 90 71.72 -79.32 -76.46
C HIS A 90 72.18 -79.29 -75.00
N LEU A 91 71.43 -78.63 -74.10
CA LEU A 91 71.75 -78.60 -72.67
C LEU A 91 71.79 -80.02 -72.08
N VAL A 92 70.80 -80.85 -72.38
CA VAL A 92 70.75 -82.24 -71.90
C VAL A 92 71.91 -83.07 -72.50
N SER A 93 72.19 -82.89 -73.80
CA SER A 93 73.33 -83.54 -74.48
C SER A 93 74.69 -83.17 -73.86
N GLU A 94 74.91 -81.89 -73.55
CA GLU A 94 76.15 -81.44 -72.89
C GLU A 94 76.30 -82.05 -71.50
N ARG A 95 75.21 -82.08 -70.72
CA ARG A 95 75.20 -82.69 -69.39
C ARG A 95 75.41 -84.19 -69.44
N LEU A 96 74.91 -84.86 -70.48
CA LEU A 96 75.15 -86.28 -70.74
C LEU A 96 76.61 -86.55 -71.06
N ARG A 97 77.23 -85.77 -71.96
CA ARG A 97 78.65 -85.90 -72.30
C ARG A 97 79.53 -85.70 -71.05
N ALA A 98 79.26 -84.65 -70.27
CA ALA A 98 79.94 -84.42 -69.00
C ALA A 98 79.74 -85.56 -67.99
N ALA A 99 78.59 -86.24 -68.02
CA ALA A 99 78.35 -87.42 -67.18
C ALA A 99 79.11 -88.67 -67.70
N PHE A 100 79.23 -88.86 -69.02
CA PHE A 100 80.03 -89.94 -69.59
C PHE A 100 81.52 -89.83 -69.24
N ASP A 101 82.09 -88.62 -69.28
CA ASP A 101 83.49 -88.38 -68.92
C ASP A 101 83.82 -88.73 -67.46
N MET A 102 82.81 -88.77 -66.59
CA MET A 102 82.96 -89.13 -65.18
C MET A 102 82.91 -90.65 -64.91
N LEU A 103 82.63 -91.49 -65.92
CA LEU A 103 82.54 -92.94 -65.76
C LEU A 103 83.90 -93.64 -65.94
N PRO A 104 84.36 -94.48 -64.99
CA PRO A 104 85.66 -95.15 -65.07
C PRO A 104 85.83 -96.09 -66.28
N SER A 105 84.73 -96.66 -66.80
CA SER A 105 84.74 -97.62 -67.92
C SER A 105 85.04 -97.01 -69.29
N PHE A 106 84.86 -95.70 -69.47
CA PHE A 106 85.24 -94.99 -70.70
C PHE A 106 86.61 -94.32 -70.60
N ARG A 107 87.17 -94.21 -69.38
CA ARG A 107 88.45 -93.54 -69.12
C ARG A 107 89.66 -94.47 -69.28
N ALA A 108 89.46 -95.78 -69.39
CA ALA A 108 90.52 -96.80 -69.35
C ALA A 108 91.09 -97.21 -70.73
N THR A 109 90.59 -96.68 -71.85
CA THR A 109 91.04 -97.03 -73.22
C THR A 109 91.53 -95.81 -74.01
N SER A 110 92.28 -94.93 -73.34
CA SER A 110 93.11 -93.91 -74.01
C SER A 110 94.58 -94.14 -73.67
N SER A 111 95.13 -95.28 -74.07
CA SER A 111 96.57 -95.55 -73.98
C SER A 111 97.09 -96.15 -75.27
N SER A 112 98.30 -95.76 -75.65
CA SER A 112 99.26 -96.54 -76.44
C SER A 112 98.82 -97.11 -77.79
N LEU A 113 99.51 -96.69 -78.85
CA LEU A 113 99.58 -97.40 -80.13
C LEU A 113 100.10 -98.83 -79.92
N SER A 114 99.23 -99.82 -80.10
CA SER A 114 99.52 -101.03 -80.87
C SER A 114 98.21 -101.71 -81.24
N SER A 115 98.07 -102.04 -82.52
CA SER A 115 96.87 -102.51 -83.19
C SER A 115 96.38 -103.87 -82.67
N THR A 116 95.15 -103.94 -82.16
CA THR A 116 94.06 -104.92 -82.42
C THR A 116 93.00 -104.83 -81.30
N ALA A 117 91.73 -104.51 -81.65
CA ALA A 117 90.44 -104.80 -80.95
C ALA A 117 90.38 -104.64 -79.39
N VAL A 118 89.52 -103.84 -78.73
CA VAL A 118 88.07 -103.62 -78.84
C VAL A 118 87.73 -102.31 -78.09
N SER A 119 87.09 -101.35 -78.76
CA SER A 119 86.41 -100.20 -78.14
C SER A 119 85.08 -100.67 -77.57
N SER A 120 84.87 -100.60 -76.25
CA SER A 120 83.56 -100.91 -75.66
C SER A 120 82.66 -99.65 -75.74
N SER A 121 81.96 -99.43 -76.85
CA SER A 121 80.88 -98.43 -77.01
C SER A 121 79.63 -98.74 -76.16
N ARG A 122 79.67 -99.84 -75.40
CA ARG A 122 78.55 -100.48 -74.73
C ARG A 122 78.50 -100.17 -73.24
N ILE A 123 77.35 -99.71 -72.79
CA ILE A 123 77.02 -99.33 -71.41
C ILE A 123 76.13 -100.42 -70.81
N THR A 124 76.54 -100.99 -69.68
CA THR A 124 75.65 -101.90 -68.94
C THR A 124 74.53 -101.14 -68.22
N TYR A 125 73.38 -101.77 -68.01
CA TYR A 125 72.28 -101.17 -67.25
C TYR A 125 72.71 -100.66 -65.86
N ARG A 126 73.62 -101.38 -65.19
CA ARG A 126 74.23 -100.94 -63.92
C ARG A 126 74.98 -99.61 -64.06
N VAL A 127 75.72 -99.43 -65.15
CA VAL A 127 76.44 -98.19 -65.46
C VAL A 127 75.46 -97.07 -65.85
N PHE A 128 74.38 -97.37 -66.59
CA PHE A 128 73.32 -96.41 -66.89
C PHE A 128 72.62 -95.88 -65.64
N LYS A 129 72.28 -96.75 -64.69
CA LYS A 129 71.72 -96.34 -63.39
C LYS A 129 72.65 -95.40 -62.63
N ARG A 130 73.96 -95.67 -62.66
CA ARG A 130 74.98 -94.79 -62.07
C ARG A 130 75.07 -93.46 -62.83
N LEU A 131 75.00 -93.49 -64.16
CA LEU A 131 75.02 -92.30 -65.00
C LEU A 131 73.92 -91.31 -64.63
N LEU A 132 72.68 -91.78 -64.45
CA LEU A 132 71.55 -90.93 -64.02
C LEU A 132 71.71 -90.35 -62.61
N GLN A 133 72.62 -90.90 -61.80
CA GLN A 133 72.92 -90.40 -60.44
C GLN A 133 74.09 -89.42 -60.41
N LEU A 134 74.85 -89.29 -61.52
CA LEU A 134 75.96 -88.35 -61.59
C LEU A 134 75.46 -86.90 -61.50
N PRO A 135 76.23 -85.99 -60.88
CA PRO A 135 75.80 -84.60 -60.64
C PRO A 135 75.22 -83.86 -61.86
N PRO A 136 75.77 -83.99 -63.10
CA PRO A 136 75.25 -83.28 -64.26
C PRO A 136 73.80 -83.65 -64.63
N LEU A 137 73.39 -84.90 -64.38
CA LEU A 137 72.06 -85.41 -64.72
C LEU A 137 71.14 -85.46 -63.50
N ARG A 138 71.70 -85.61 -62.31
CA ARG A 138 70.95 -85.66 -61.05
C ARG A 138 70.13 -84.40 -60.82
N THR A 139 70.67 -83.22 -61.10
CA THR A 139 69.97 -81.93 -60.94
C THR A 139 68.78 -81.82 -61.88
N LEU A 140 68.93 -82.28 -63.13
CA LEU A 140 67.84 -82.27 -64.11
C LEU A 140 66.71 -83.25 -63.75
N MET A 141 67.05 -84.43 -63.23
CA MET A 141 66.07 -85.49 -62.91
C MET A 141 65.38 -85.30 -61.55
N ASN A 142 66.04 -84.71 -60.54
CA ASN A 142 65.56 -84.75 -59.17
C ASN A 142 65.13 -83.40 -58.58
N ASP A 143 65.58 -82.26 -59.13
CA ASP A 143 65.20 -80.95 -58.58
C ASP A 143 63.77 -80.59 -58.99
N ARG A 144 62.90 -80.38 -57.99
CA ARG A 144 61.49 -80.01 -58.19
C ARG A 144 61.33 -78.50 -58.37
N MET A 145 60.64 -78.07 -59.42
CA MET A 145 60.28 -76.67 -59.68
C MET A 145 58.89 -76.30 -59.14
N THR A 146 57.98 -77.27 -59.10
CA THR A 146 56.68 -77.17 -58.43
C THR A 146 56.44 -78.41 -57.56
N PRO A 147 55.36 -78.46 -56.76
CA PRO A 147 55.01 -79.69 -56.03
C PRO A 147 54.86 -80.93 -56.92
N HIS A 148 54.67 -80.76 -58.23
CA HIS A 148 54.32 -81.82 -59.18
C HIS A 148 55.27 -81.95 -60.39
N THR A 149 56.27 -81.08 -60.57
CA THR A 149 57.13 -81.07 -61.78
C THR A 149 58.62 -80.91 -61.43
N THR A 150 59.48 -81.65 -62.13
CA THR A 150 60.94 -81.51 -62.13
C THR A 150 61.41 -80.59 -63.27
N VAL A 151 62.68 -80.19 -63.24
CA VAL A 151 63.28 -79.35 -64.29
C VAL A 151 63.16 -80.02 -65.67
N ILE A 152 63.39 -81.33 -65.76
CA ILE A 152 63.25 -82.03 -67.05
C ILE A 152 61.78 -82.09 -67.53
N ASP A 153 60.80 -82.15 -66.62
CA ASP A 153 59.37 -82.14 -66.99
C ASP A 153 58.96 -80.81 -67.62
N GLU A 154 59.47 -79.69 -67.10
CA GLU A 154 59.21 -78.36 -67.66
C GLU A 154 59.94 -78.13 -69.00
N LEU A 155 61.11 -78.76 -69.20
CA LEU A 155 61.87 -78.68 -70.44
C LEU A 155 61.32 -79.60 -71.54
N SER A 156 60.68 -80.70 -71.17
CA SER A 156 60.17 -81.69 -72.11
C SER A 156 58.70 -81.48 -72.52
N VAL A 157 57.84 -80.90 -71.66
CA VAL A 157 56.38 -80.88 -71.90
C VAL A 157 55.76 -79.46 -71.83
N PRO A 158 55.25 -78.90 -72.96
CA PRO A 158 54.66 -77.55 -73.02
C PRO A 158 53.42 -77.34 -72.13
N VAL A 159 52.65 -78.38 -71.86
CA VAL A 159 51.37 -78.30 -71.11
C VAL A 159 51.59 -77.89 -69.65
N TYR A 160 52.69 -78.33 -69.03
CA TYR A 160 53.00 -77.99 -67.63
C TYR A 160 53.34 -76.51 -67.45
N ARG A 161 53.95 -75.88 -68.45
CA ARG A 161 54.33 -74.45 -68.41
C ARG A 161 53.11 -73.53 -68.28
N ASP A 162 52.05 -73.79 -69.03
CA ASP A 162 50.83 -72.97 -69.03
C ASP A 162 50.06 -73.04 -67.72
N PHE A 163 50.05 -74.21 -67.08
CA PHE A 163 49.40 -74.42 -65.78
C PHE A 163 50.01 -73.52 -64.69
N VAL A 164 51.35 -73.47 -64.63
CA VAL A 164 52.10 -72.68 -63.63
C VAL A 164 51.82 -71.17 -63.78
N TYR A 165 51.80 -70.67 -65.01
CA TYR A 165 51.49 -69.26 -65.26
C TYR A 165 50.08 -68.88 -64.77
N ARG A 166 49.07 -69.71 -65.07
CA ARG A 166 47.68 -69.47 -64.66
C ARG A 166 47.52 -69.47 -63.14
N ALA A 167 48.21 -70.37 -62.43
CA ALA A 167 48.18 -70.42 -60.96
C ALA A 167 48.73 -69.13 -60.33
N ARG A 168 49.89 -68.64 -60.80
CA ARG A 168 50.51 -67.40 -60.30
C ARG A 168 49.61 -66.17 -60.51
N ARG A 169 48.93 -66.07 -61.66
CA ARG A 169 48.02 -64.95 -61.98
C ARG A 169 46.79 -64.90 -61.05
N ARG A 170 46.21 -66.05 -60.72
CA ARG A 170 45.03 -66.13 -59.83
C ARG A 170 45.34 -65.61 -58.42
N GLU A 171 46.51 -65.92 -57.89
CA GLU A 171 46.88 -65.50 -56.55
C GLU A 171 47.12 -63.98 -56.45
N HIS A 172 47.75 -63.39 -57.47
CA HIS A 172 47.93 -61.94 -57.56
C HIS A 172 46.59 -61.19 -57.50
N ASN A 173 45.61 -61.61 -58.31
CA ASN A 173 44.28 -60.99 -58.35
C ASN A 173 43.55 -61.02 -57.00
N ARG A 174 43.66 -62.15 -56.25
CA ARG A 174 43.06 -62.27 -54.90
C ARG A 174 43.61 -61.23 -53.93
N ARG A 175 44.92 -60.92 -53.98
CA ARG A 175 45.55 -59.92 -53.09
C ARG A 175 45.10 -58.50 -53.42
N VAL A 176 44.89 -58.18 -54.70
CA VAL A 176 44.41 -56.86 -55.14
C VAL A 176 42.99 -56.60 -54.65
N LEU A 177 42.08 -57.57 -54.81
CA LEU A 177 40.69 -57.44 -54.38
C LEU A 177 40.54 -57.22 -52.87
N ARG A 178 41.36 -57.89 -52.04
CA ARG A 178 41.36 -57.68 -50.58
C ARG A 178 41.73 -56.25 -50.20
N ARG A 179 42.74 -55.65 -50.85
CA ARG A 179 43.15 -54.26 -50.60
C ARG A 179 42.06 -53.27 -50.98
N LEU A 180 41.43 -53.46 -52.14
CA LEU A 180 40.33 -52.59 -52.60
C LEU A 180 39.13 -52.64 -51.64
N ARG A 181 38.77 -53.84 -51.16
CA ARG A 181 37.68 -54.00 -50.19
C ARG A 181 37.97 -53.26 -48.88
N TYR A 182 39.17 -53.44 -48.32
CA TYR A 182 39.58 -52.74 -47.11
C TYR A 182 39.56 -51.21 -47.26
N TYR A 183 40.04 -50.70 -48.40
CA TYR A 183 40.00 -49.27 -48.69
C TYR A 183 38.55 -48.73 -48.77
N ASN A 184 37.65 -49.47 -49.43
CA ASN A 184 36.25 -49.05 -49.53
C ASN A 184 35.54 -49.08 -48.17
N GLU A 185 35.71 -50.14 -47.38
CA GLU A 185 35.11 -50.26 -46.05
C GLU A 185 35.57 -49.14 -45.10
N THR A 186 36.88 -48.83 -45.11
CA THR A 186 37.42 -47.72 -44.31
C THR A 186 36.91 -46.35 -44.77
N LYS A 187 36.77 -46.12 -46.09
CA LYS A 187 36.19 -44.88 -46.62
C LYS A 187 34.73 -44.71 -46.21
N THR A 188 33.92 -45.77 -46.29
CA THR A 188 32.50 -45.73 -45.87
C THR A 188 32.36 -45.47 -44.38
N LEU A 189 33.19 -46.11 -43.53
CA LEU A 189 33.17 -45.90 -42.08
C LEU A 189 33.54 -44.46 -41.70
N ARG A 190 34.54 -43.88 -42.37
CA ARG A 190 34.91 -42.47 -42.17
C ARG A 190 33.75 -41.53 -42.52
N LEU A 191 33.05 -41.79 -43.62
CA LEU A 191 31.89 -40.99 -44.02
C LEU A 191 30.75 -41.10 -43.00
N CYS A 192 30.44 -42.31 -42.52
CA CYS A 192 29.47 -42.53 -41.45
C CYS A 192 29.85 -41.80 -40.15
N PHE A 193 31.14 -41.80 -39.80
CA PHE A 193 31.62 -41.07 -38.62
C PHE A 193 31.50 -39.55 -38.78
N HIS A 194 31.85 -39.02 -39.96
CA HIS A 194 31.67 -37.59 -40.25
C HIS A 194 30.20 -37.16 -40.20
N THR A 195 29.28 -37.92 -40.79
CA THR A 195 27.86 -37.61 -40.74
C THR A 195 27.30 -37.74 -39.32
N TRP A 196 27.73 -38.75 -38.55
CA TRP A 196 27.39 -38.87 -37.14
C TRP A 196 27.88 -37.67 -36.32
N ALA A 197 29.14 -37.25 -36.50
CA ALA A 197 29.72 -36.12 -35.79
C ALA A 197 29.00 -34.80 -36.13
N GLN A 198 28.62 -34.61 -37.40
CA GLN A 198 27.84 -33.46 -37.83
C GLN A 198 26.45 -33.46 -37.17
N ASN A 199 25.73 -34.58 -37.23
CA ASN A 199 24.42 -34.72 -36.60
C ASN A 199 24.48 -34.51 -35.07
N ALA A 200 25.56 -34.95 -34.41
CA ALA A 200 25.77 -34.71 -32.99
C ALA A 200 25.96 -33.22 -32.67
N ARG A 201 26.70 -32.48 -33.51
CA ARG A 201 26.86 -31.02 -33.39
C ARG A 201 25.53 -30.30 -33.62
N ASP A 202 24.79 -30.69 -34.64
CA ASP A 202 23.50 -30.07 -35.00
C ASP A 202 22.44 -30.33 -33.92
N ARG A 203 22.44 -31.50 -33.28
CA ARG A 203 21.59 -31.75 -32.11
C ARG A 203 21.97 -30.87 -30.91
N LYS A 204 23.27 -30.64 -30.69
CA LYS A 204 23.74 -29.77 -29.60
C LYS A 204 23.32 -28.32 -29.83
N SER A 205 23.45 -27.82 -31.07
CA SER A 205 23.01 -26.46 -31.43
C SER A 205 21.48 -26.32 -31.42
N ALA A 206 20.74 -27.33 -31.86
CA ALA A 206 19.28 -27.34 -31.77
C ALA A 206 18.80 -27.30 -30.30
N ARG A 207 19.46 -28.03 -29.40
CA ARG A 207 19.13 -27.97 -27.96
C ARG A 207 19.45 -26.60 -27.35
N SER A 208 20.61 -26.01 -27.66
CA SER A 208 20.96 -24.69 -27.12
C SER A 208 20.02 -23.60 -27.62
N THR A 209 19.65 -23.62 -28.90
CA THR A 209 18.66 -22.70 -29.47
C THR A 209 17.27 -22.90 -28.86
N MET A 210 16.82 -24.15 -28.66
CA MET A 210 15.55 -24.43 -27.98
C MET A 210 15.53 -23.88 -26.55
N ILE A 211 16.59 -24.09 -25.77
CA ILE A 211 16.72 -23.57 -24.40
C ILE A 211 16.68 -22.04 -24.40
N PHE A 212 17.38 -21.40 -25.34
CA PHE A 212 17.37 -19.95 -25.50
C PHE A 212 15.98 -19.40 -25.84
N VAL A 213 15.28 -20.01 -26.81
CA VAL A 213 13.91 -19.60 -27.16
C VAL A 213 12.97 -19.80 -25.98
N TYR A 214 13.09 -20.91 -25.25
CA TYR A 214 12.26 -21.17 -24.06
C TYR A 214 12.51 -20.15 -22.94
N THR A 215 13.76 -19.76 -22.71
CA THR A 215 14.10 -18.72 -21.73
C THR A 215 13.58 -17.34 -22.13
N ILE A 216 13.56 -17.00 -23.42
CA ILE A 216 12.92 -15.77 -23.90
C ILE A 216 11.40 -15.85 -23.70
N ALA A 217 10.76 -16.93 -24.14
CA ALA A 217 9.31 -17.09 -24.05
C ALA A 217 8.82 -17.05 -22.58
N THR A 218 9.54 -17.68 -21.66
CA THR A 218 9.23 -17.63 -20.22
C THR A 218 9.40 -16.22 -19.66
N ARG A 219 10.45 -15.48 -20.02
CA ARG A 219 10.63 -14.07 -19.63
C ARG A 219 9.49 -13.18 -20.14
N ILE A 220 9.06 -13.36 -21.39
CA ILE A 220 7.91 -12.63 -21.95
C ILE A 220 6.65 -12.94 -21.16
N LYS A 221 6.35 -14.23 -20.91
CA LYS A 221 5.19 -14.65 -20.09
C LYS A 221 5.23 -14.03 -18.69
N GLN A 222 6.37 -14.09 -18.00
CA GLN A 222 6.56 -13.45 -16.70
C GLN A 222 6.28 -11.95 -16.75
N ARG A 223 6.86 -11.23 -17.72
CA ARG A 223 6.62 -9.78 -17.88
C ARG A 223 5.15 -9.46 -18.12
N THR A 224 4.45 -10.24 -18.95
CA THR A 224 3.01 -10.05 -19.19
C THR A 224 2.18 -10.32 -17.94
N ALA A 225 2.51 -11.36 -17.16
CA ALA A 225 1.85 -11.67 -15.90
C ALA A 225 2.05 -10.56 -14.86
N PHE A 226 3.28 -10.04 -14.72
CA PHE A 226 3.57 -8.88 -13.87
C PHE A 226 2.79 -7.64 -14.32
N GLY A 227 2.69 -7.40 -15.63
CA GLY A 227 1.87 -6.31 -16.18
C GLY A 227 0.39 -6.46 -15.85
N ALA A 228 -0.16 -7.67 -15.89
CA ALA A 228 -1.54 -7.95 -15.47
C ALA A 228 -1.73 -7.74 -13.97
N LEU A 229 -0.84 -8.27 -13.12
CA LEU A 229 -0.86 -8.07 -11.67
C LEU A 229 -0.79 -6.58 -11.31
N ARG A 230 0.09 -5.81 -11.95
CA ARG A 230 0.19 -4.36 -11.75
C ARG A 230 -1.11 -3.66 -12.10
N ARG A 231 -1.74 -3.99 -13.23
CA ARG A 231 -3.04 -3.40 -13.63
C ARG A 231 -4.13 -3.72 -12.61
N HIS A 232 -4.21 -4.96 -12.12
CA HIS A 232 -5.17 -5.33 -11.08
C HIS A 232 -4.90 -4.61 -9.76
N ALA A 233 -3.65 -4.48 -9.34
CA ALA A 233 -3.28 -3.73 -8.13
C ALA A 233 -3.67 -2.25 -8.25
N LEU A 234 -3.39 -1.61 -9.39
CA LEU A 234 -3.79 -0.21 -9.64
C LEU A 234 -5.32 -0.06 -9.67
N ALA A 235 -6.03 -1.00 -10.29
CA ALA A 235 -7.50 -1.00 -10.29
C ALA A 235 -8.08 -1.16 -8.88
N SER A 236 -7.47 -2.00 -8.03
CA SER A 236 -7.93 -2.16 -6.64
C SER A 236 -7.67 -0.90 -5.81
N ILE A 237 -6.51 -0.26 -5.97
CA ILE A 237 -6.20 1.02 -5.31
C ILE A 237 -7.20 2.10 -5.76
N ALA A 238 -7.43 2.24 -7.07
CA ALA A 238 -8.40 3.19 -7.60
C ALA A 238 -9.83 2.92 -7.07
N ALA A 239 -10.24 1.65 -6.99
CA ALA A 239 -11.54 1.28 -6.41
C ALA A 239 -11.64 1.67 -4.93
N LEU A 240 -10.57 1.49 -4.14
CA LEU A 240 -10.52 1.92 -2.74
C LEU A 240 -10.60 3.45 -2.61
N GLU A 241 -9.95 4.20 -3.49
CA GLU A 241 -10.04 5.66 -3.52
C GLU A 241 -11.45 6.15 -3.85
N ILE A 242 -12.09 5.56 -4.86
CA ILE A 242 -13.49 5.85 -5.21
C ILE A 242 -14.40 5.56 -4.01
N GLN A 243 -14.23 4.41 -3.35
CA GLN A 243 -14.99 4.06 -2.16
C GLN A 243 -14.77 5.06 -1.02
N ARG A 244 -13.53 5.50 -0.79
CA ARG A 244 -13.18 6.51 0.23
C ARG A 244 -13.89 7.83 -0.06
N VAL A 245 -13.82 8.31 -1.30
CA VAL A 245 -14.49 9.56 -1.74
C VAL A 245 -16.00 9.43 -1.58
N PHE A 246 -16.59 8.32 -2.03
CA PHE A 246 -18.03 8.09 -1.93
C PHE A 246 -18.53 8.04 -0.48
N ARG A 247 -17.81 7.33 0.42
CA ARG A 247 -18.12 7.32 1.86
C ARG A 247 -18.04 8.73 2.45
N GLY A 248 -17.03 9.51 2.07
CA GLY A 248 -16.88 10.91 2.48
C GLY A 248 -18.02 11.81 1.99
N MET A 249 -18.40 11.69 0.71
CA MET A 249 -19.55 12.41 0.14
C MET A 249 -20.85 12.07 0.88
N ARG A 250 -21.13 10.78 1.07
CA ARG A 250 -22.34 10.31 1.77
C ARG A 250 -22.37 10.78 3.23
N GLY A 251 -21.22 10.81 3.90
CA GLY A 251 -21.08 11.36 5.25
C GLY A 251 -21.44 12.85 5.30
N ARG A 252 -20.89 13.66 4.37
CA ARG A 252 -21.21 15.09 4.26
C ARG A 252 -22.69 15.33 3.97
N MET A 253 -23.27 14.62 3.01
CA MET A 253 -24.69 14.76 2.68
C MET A 253 -25.60 14.51 3.90
N ARG A 254 -25.32 13.47 4.69
CA ARG A 254 -26.07 13.19 5.93
C ARG A 254 -25.88 14.29 6.96
N ALA A 255 -24.65 14.77 7.13
CA ALA A 255 -24.36 15.86 8.06
C ALA A 255 -25.08 17.15 7.66
N ASP A 256 -25.05 17.51 6.38
CA ASP A 256 -25.74 18.68 5.82
C ASP A 256 -27.25 18.57 6.00
N GLU A 257 -27.83 17.39 5.79
CA GLU A 257 -29.27 17.17 6.00
C GLU A 257 -29.65 17.37 7.48
N ILE A 258 -28.89 16.81 8.41
CA ILE A 258 -29.08 17.02 9.85
C ILE A 258 -28.90 18.50 10.20
N TRP A 259 -27.87 19.14 9.65
CA TRP A 259 -27.58 20.55 9.90
C TRP A 259 -28.72 21.45 9.41
N ARG A 260 -29.27 21.20 8.22
CA ARG A 260 -30.44 21.92 7.69
C ARG A 260 -31.67 21.75 8.60
N LYS A 261 -31.90 20.53 9.13
CA LYS A 261 -32.99 20.29 10.10
C LYS A 261 -32.78 21.09 11.39
N ILE A 262 -31.55 21.11 11.93
CA ILE A 262 -31.20 21.90 13.12
C ILE A 262 -31.42 23.39 12.84
N GLN A 263 -30.94 23.91 11.71
CA GLN A 263 -31.12 25.31 11.32
C GLN A 263 -32.60 25.68 11.20
N ALA A 264 -33.42 24.82 10.58
CA ALA A 264 -34.86 25.03 10.49
C ALA A 264 -35.53 25.09 11.88
N VAL A 265 -35.16 24.18 12.78
CA VAL A 265 -35.66 24.18 14.18
C VAL A 265 -35.25 25.47 14.89
N LEU A 266 -33.99 25.89 14.78
CA LEU A 266 -33.51 27.13 15.39
C LEU A 266 -34.24 28.35 14.83
N ALA A 267 -34.51 28.40 13.53
CA ALA A 267 -35.27 29.49 12.90
C ALA A 267 -36.70 29.56 13.45
N VAL A 268 -37.40 28.42 13.53
CA VAL A 268 -38.76 28.36 14.08
C VAL A 268 -38.78 28.75 15.56
N GLN A 269 -37.84 28.24 16.37
CA GLN A 269 -37.71 28.60 17.78
C GLN A 269 -37.40 30.09 17.96
N GLY A 270 -36.52 30.65 17.13
CA GLY A 270 -36.20 32.08 17.10
C GLY A 270 -37.43 32.93 16.79
N ALA A 271 -38.16 32.59 15.73
CA ALA A 271 -39.40 33.28 15.36
C ALA A 271 -40.46 33.21 16.48
N PHE A 272 -40.61 32.05 17.13
CA PHE A 272 -41.54 31.88 18.25
C PHE A 272 -41.16 32.75 19.46
N ARG A 273 -39.87 32.76 19.85
CA ARG A 273 -39.37 33.63 20.93
C ARG A 273 -39.59 35.10 20.59
N MET A 274 -39.28 35.52 19.36
CA MET A 274 -39.51 36.90 18.91
C MET A 274 -41.00 37.27 18.94
N ARG A 275 -41.90 36.39 18.51
CA ARG A 275 -43.35 36.58 18.62
C ARG A 275 -43.79 36.74 20.08
N ALA A 276 -43.26 35.94 20.99
CA ALA A 276 -43.56 36.05 22.42
C ALA A 276 -43.09 37.41 23.00
N TYR A 277 -41.89 37.88 22.64
CA TYR A 277 -41.42 39.20 23.04
C TYR A 277 -42.26 40.33 22.42
N PHE A 278 -42.61 40.22 21.15
CA PHE A 278 -43.43 41.18 20.43
C PHE A 278 -44.83 41.30 21.04
N THR A 279 -45.50 40.18 21.33
CA THR A 279 -46.80 40.18 21.99
C THR A 279 -46.73 40.77 23.41
N ARG A 280 -45.66 40.49 24.17
CA ARG A 280 -45.43 41.13 25.47
C ARG A 280 -45.23 42.64 25.35
N HIS A 281 -44.50 43.09 24.33
CA HIS A 281 -44.30 44.50 24.02
C HIS A 281 -45.62 45.18 23.67
N LEU A 282 -46.43 44.59 22.78
CA LEU A 282 -47.77 45.10 22.45
C LEU A 282 -48.68 45.19 23.67
N ARG A 283 -48.68 44.18 24.55
CA ARG A 283 -49.43 44.23 25.82
C ARG A 283 -48.96 45.39 26.71
N LYS A 284 -47.65 45.63 26.78
CA LYS A 284 -47.08 46.75 27.53
C LYS A 284 -47.51 48.10 26.94
N LEU A 285 -47.43 48.26 25.61
CA LEU A 285 -47.89 49.47 24.91
C LEU A 285 -49.38 49.72 25.13
N ARG A 286 -50.23 48.69 25.03
CA ARG A 286 -51.67 48.81 25.32
C ARG A 286 -51.92 49.30 26.74
N ARG A 287 -51.21 48.75 27.74
CA ARG A 287 -51.30 49.21 29.14
C ARG A 287 -50.86 50.67 29.28
N GLN A 288 -49.74 51.05 28.67
CA GLN A 288 -49.26 52.43 28.70
C GLN A 288 -50.25 53.40 28.05
N ASN A 289 -50.86 53.02 26.92
CA ASN A 289 -51.87 53.83 26.26
C ASN A 289 -53.13 53.99 27.14
N LEU A 290 -53.61 52.91 27.77
CA LEU A 290 -54.73 53.00 28.73
C LEU A 290 -54.42 53.94 29.90
N PHE A 291 -53.20 53.89 30.44
CA PHE A 291 -52.77 54.84 31.48
C PHE A 291 -52.73 56.27 30.97
N ALA A 292 -52.20 56.50 29.77
CA ALA A 292 -52.18 57.82 29.15
C ALA A 292 -53.60 58.36 28.96
N ILE A 293 -54.52 57.55 28.43
CA ILE A 293 -55.95 57.91 28.28
C ILE A 293 -56.57 58.24 29.64
N ARG A 294 -56.30 57.45 30.69
CA ARG A 294 -56.84 57.70 32.03
C ARG A 294 -56.33 59.01 32.62
N ILE A 295 -55.02 59.28 32.49
CA ILE A 295 -54.40 60.55 32.91
C ILE A 295 -55.02 61.72 32.15
N GLN A 296 -55.13 61.62 30.82
CA GLN A 296 -55.73 62.65 29.98
C GLN A 296 -57.20 62.90 30.34
N ARG A 297 -57.99 61.85 30.63
CA ARG A 297 -59.40 61.97 31.05
C ARG A 297 -59.52 62.71 32.37
N VAL A 298 -58.70 62.35 33.37
CA VAL A 298 -58.68 63.03 34.68
C VAL A 298 -58.26 64.48 34.52
N TYR A 299 -57.24 64.75 33.70
CA TYR A 299 -56.76 66.11 33.43
C TYR A 299 -57.82 66.98 32.73
N ARG A 300 -58.47 66.46 31.67
CA ARG A 300 -59.58 67.15 30.98
C ARG A 300 -60.75 67.40 31.93
N GLY A 301 -61.10 66.43 32.77
CA GLY A 301 -62.13 66.59 33.81
C GLY A 301 -61.78 67.66 34.84
N ARG A 302 -60.52 67.74 35.28
CA ARG A 302 -60.02 68.80 36.15
C ARG A 302 -60.12 70.18 35.48
N LEU A 303 -59.71 70.29 34.22
CA LEU A 303 -59.83 71.53 33.45
C LEU A 303 -61.30 71.96 33.31
N GLY A 304 -62.21 71.04 33.01
CA GLY A 304 -63.65 71.31 32.95
C GLY A 304 -64.21 71.84 34.27
N ARG A 305 -63.80 71.27 35.41
CA ARG A 305 -64.19 71.79 36.74
C ARG A 305 -63.64 73.19 37.01
N ILE A 306 -62.40 73.46 36.62
CA ILE A 306 -61.81 74.81 36.75
C ILE A 306 -62.60 75.82 35.90
N TYR A 307 -62.92 75.46 34.67
CA TYR A 307 -63.70 76.31 33.77
C TYR A 307 -65.11 76.57 34.34
N ALA A 308 -65.83 75.53 34.76
CA ALA A 308 -67.14 75.67 35.38
C ALA A 308 -67.10 76.56 36.64
N ARG A 309 -66.07 76.41 37.49
CA ARG A 309 -65.86 77.28 38.65
C ARG A 309 -65.63 78.74 38.22
N GLN A 310 -64.82 78.98 37.20
CA GLN A 310 -64.62 80.33 36.66
C GLN A 310 -65.94 80.91 36.12
N THR A 311 -66.70 80.14 35.33
CA THR A 311 -68.01 80.57 34.82
C THR A 311 -68.96 80.91 35.96
N LEU A 312 -69.08 80.05 36.98
CA LEU A 312 -69.92 80.29 38.15
C LEU A 312 -69.47 81.53 38.94
N LEU A 313 -68.18 81.72 39.15
CA LEU A 313 -67.65 82.91 39.82
C LEU A 313 -67.95 84.17 38.99
N THR A 314 -67.78 84.13 37.67
CA THR A 314 -68.10 85.28 36.81
C THR A 314 -69.60 85.60 36.83
N HIS A 315 -70.47 84.58 36.84
CA HIS A 315 -71.90 84.77 37.02
C HIS A 315 -72.22 85.37 38.39
N TYR A 316 -71.66 84.81 39.46
CA TYR A 316 -71.84 85.32 40.83
C TYR A 316 -71.42 86.79 40.95
N TYR A 317 -70.25 87.17 40.42
CA TYR A 317 -69.81 88.55 40.46
C TYR A 317 -70.70 89.49 39.64
N ARG A 318 -71.26 89.03 38.51
CA ARG A 318 -72.24 89.81 37.74
C ARG A 318 -73.53 90.04 38.52
N GLU A 319 -74.08 88.99 39.13
CA GLU A 319 -75.28 89.08 39.99
C GLU A 319 -75.04 89.99 41.20
N MET A 320 -73.91 89.82 41.89
CA MET A 320 -73.55 90.69 43.01
C MET A 320 -73.39 92.15 42.59
N ALA A 321 -72.83 92.41 41.40
CA ALA A 321 -72.74 93.75 40.85
C ALA A 321 -74.13 94.33 40.53
N ALA A 322 -75.05 93.53 39.97
CA ALA A 322 -76.43 93.94 39.71
C ALA A 322 -77.18 94.28 41.01
N ILE A 323 -77.11 93.42 42.03
CA ILE A 323 -77.69 93.67 43.35
C ILE A 323 -77.10 94.94 43.98
N GLN A 324 -75.79 95.16 43.82
CA GLN A 324 -75.14 96.36 44.35
C GLN A 324 -75.63 97.61 43.62
N GLN A 325 -75.78 97.56 42.29
CA GLN A 325 -76.36 98.64 41.49
C GLN A 325 -77.82 98.92 41.89
N GLU A 326 -78.64 97.89 42.13
CA GLU A 326 -80.02 98.05 42.63
C GLU A 326 -80.04 98.69 44.02
N ARG A 327 -79.15 98.28 44.92
CA ARG A 327 -78.99 98.90 46.25
C ARG A 327 -78.55 100.35 46.16
N GLU A 328 -77.62 100.67 45.25
CA GLU A 328 -77.17 102.05 45.01
C GLU A 328 -78.28 102.90 44.41
N ALA A 329 -79.04 102.38 43.44
CA ALA A 329 -80.21 103.02 42.86
C ALA A 329 -81.30 103.26 43.93
N PHE A 330 -81.57 102.28 44.80
CA PHE A 330 -82.49 102.44 45.92
C PHE A 330 -82.01 103.52 46.90
N ARG A 331 -80.73 103.50 47.28
CA ARG A 331 -80.13 104.54 48.13
C ARG A 331 -80.20 105.91 47.47
N ALA A 332 -80.00 106.01 46.15
CA ALA A 332 -80.14 107.25 45.39
C ALA A 332 -81.59 107.76 45.42
N LEU A 333 -82.58 106.89 45.18
CA LEU A 333 -84.00 107.23 45.29
C LEU A 333 -84.36 107.76 46.70
N VAL A 334 -83.89 107.09 47.76
CA VAL A 334 -84.10 107.55 49.15
C VAL A 334 -83.40 108.89 49.39
N ARG A 335 -82.16 109.06 48.93
CA ARG A 335 -81.46 110.36 49.02
C ARG A 335 -82.21 111.45 48.28
N ASP A 336 -82.75 111.18 47.10
CA ASP A 336 -83.51 112.15 46.30
C ASP A 336 -84.87 112.47 46.92
N GLU A 337 -85.54 111.50 47.55
CA GLU A 337 -86.75 111.75 48.34
C GLU A 337 -86.46 112.58 49.59
N MET A 338 -85.40 112.26 50.33
CA MET A 338 -84.96 113.03 51.49
C MET A 338 -84.52 114.43 51.10
N ALA A 339 -83.79 114.59 49.98
CA ALA A 339 -83.43 115.86 49.40
C ALA A 339 -84.68 116.65 49.00
N ARG A 340 -85.68 116.03 48.37
CA ARG A 340 -86.98 116.66 48.06
C ARG A 340 -87.74 117.07 49.33
N ARG A 341 -87.75 116.25 50.39
CA ARG A 341 -88.37 116.59 51.69
C ARG A 341 -87.66 117.75 52.37
N LEU A 342 -86.32 117.71 52.44
CA LEU A 342 -85.49 118.81 52.95
C LEU A 342 -85.69 120.07 52.10
N GLN A 343 -85.71 119.99 50.78
CA GLN A 343 -85.99 121.12 49.90
C GLN A 343 -87.39 121.71 50.14
N ARG A 344 -88.43 120.89 50.34
CA ARG A 344 -89.77 121.38 50.70
C ARG A 344 -89.78 122.05 52.08
N PHE A 345 -89.11 121.44 53.06
CA PHE A 345 -88.98 121.99 54.42
C PHE A 345 -88.20 123.31 54.42
N PHE A 346 -87.06 123.37 53.75
CA PHE A 346 -86.28 124.59 53.57
C PHE A 346 -87.02 125.62 52.74
N ARG A 347 -87.77 125.26 51.68
CA ARG A 347 -88.62 126.21 50.95
C ARG A 347 -89.72 126.78 51.84
N LYS A 348 -90.29 125.99 52.76
CA LYS A 348 -91.26 126.46 53.75
C LYS A 348 -90.61 127.38 54.77
N ILE A 349 -89.48 126.99 55.37
CA ILE A 349 -88.70 127.84 56.29
C ILE A 349 -88.22 129.11 55.60
N VAL A 350 -87.77 129.04 54.34
CA VAL A 350 -87.33 130.22 53.57
C VAL A 350 -88.53 131.08 53.22
N ALA A 351 -89.70 130.53 52.90
CA ALA A 351 -90.93 131.32 52.72
C ALA A 351 -91.34 132.00 54.03
N ASP A 352 -91.29 131.30 55.16
CA ASP A 352 -91.63 131.82 56.49
C ASP A 352 -90.58 132.86 56.97
N LYS A 353 -89.29 132.59 56.73
CA LYS A 353 -88.19 133.54 56.96
C LYS A 353 -88.23 134.69 55.99
N GLN A 354 -88.63 134.55 54.73
CA GLN A 354 -88.80 135.68 53.81
C GLN A 354 -90.02 136.51 54.18
N ARG A 355 -91.08 135.92 54.75
CA ARG A 355 -92.18 136.67 55.35
C ARG A 355 -91.72 137.44 56.59
N ALA A 356 -90.92 136.84 57.47
CA ALA A 356 -90.34 137.50 58.64
C ALA A 356 -89.23 138.52 58.28
N LYS A 357 -88.39 138.21 57.28
CA LYS A 357 -87.32 139.07 56.78
C LYS A 357 -87.79 140.17 55.86
N ARG A 358 -88.93 140.07 55.17
CA ARG A 358 -89.55 141.25 54.56
C ARG A 358 -89.95 142.29 55.60
N VAL A 359 -90.14 141.87 56.86
CA VAL A 359 -90.41 142.76 58.01
C VAL A 359 -89.10 143.23 58.69
N GLU A 360 -88.02 142.44 58.66
CA GLU A 360 -86.73 142.74 59.33
C GLU A 360 -85.60 143.26 58.41
N GLU A 361 -85.53 142.90 57.13
CA GLU A 361 -84.53 143.35 56.14
C GLU A 361 -84.79 144.78 55.65
N GLU A 362 -85.99 145.33 55.87
CA GLU A 362 -86.20 146.78 55.80
C GLU A 362 -85.46 147.53 56.94
N ARG A 363 -85.14 146.84 58.05
CA ARG A 363 -84.47 147.42 59.22
C ARG A 363 -82.98 147.10 59.28
N ALA A 364 -82.52 145.93 58.84
CA ALA A 364 -81.12 145.47 58.99
C ALA A 364 -80.18 145.69 57.79
N LYS A 365 -80.68 146.18 56.63
CA LYS A 365 -79.84 146.55 55.46
C LYS A 365 -78.86 147.71 55.72
N ARG A 366 -78.91 148.34 56.89
CA ARG A 366 -78.05 149.47 57.25
C ARG A 366 -76.84 149.09 58.10
N GLU A 367 -76.74 147.87 58.63
CA GLU A 367 -75.74 147.55 59.68
C GLU A 367 -74.73 146.44 59.34
N ALA A 368 -74.87 145.67 58.25
CA ALA A 368 -74.16 144.38 58.11
C ALA A 368 -73.08 144.25 57.02
N GLU A 369 -72.81 145.24 56.16
CA GLU A 369 -71.72 145.09 55.16
C GLU A 369 -70.40 145.79 55.52
N LEU A 370 -70.27 146.26 56.77
CA LEU A 370 -68.99 146.62 57.38
C LEU A 370 -68.21 145.40 57.95
N GLU A 371 -68.80 144.20 57.99
CA GLU A 371 -68.24 143.04 58.72
C GLU A 371 -67.69 141.89 57.85
N LYS A 372 -67.58 142.06 56.52
CA LYS A 372 -67.04 141.04 55.60
C LYS A 372 -65.53 141.10 55.36
N LEU A 373 -64.77 141.80 56.21
CA LEU A 373 -63.32 142.00 56.06
C LEU A 373 -62.46 141.32 57.15
N ARG A 374 -62.96 140.26 57.83
CA ARG A 374 -62.21 139.65 58.95
C ARG A 374 -61.71 138.22 58.82
N VAL A 375 -62.07 137.41 57.82
CA VAL A 375 -61.49 136.04 57.73
C VAL A 375 -61.38 135.51 56.30
N SER A 376 -60.18 135.59 55.69
CA SER A 376 -59.75 134.65 54.64
C SER A 376 -58.24 134.73 54.38
N GLY A 377 -57.47 133.69 54.75
CA GLY A 377 -56.02 133.61 54.50
C GLY A 377 -55.41 132.21 54.46
N ASP A 378 -55.61 131.35 55.46
CA ASP A 378 -54.69 130.20 55.69
C ASP A 378 -55.23 128.79 55.39
N ALA A 379 -56.10 128.61 54.39
CA ALA A 379 -56.62 127.28 54.03
C ALA A 379 -55.83 126.56 52.91
N ALA A 380 -55.02 127.28 52.11
CA ALA A 380 -54.42 126.72 50.90
C ALA A 380 -53.04 126.05 51.12
N GLN A 381 -52.26 126.47 52.13
CA GLN A 381 -50.89 125.98 52.32
C GLN A 381 -50.81 124.60 53.02
N GLN A 382 -51.82 124.21 53.80
CA GLN A 382 -51.84 122.90 54.49
C GLN A 382 -52.20 121.72 53.55
N ALA A 383 -53.01 121.96 52.51
CA ALA A 383 -53.43 120.92 51.58
C ALA A 383 -52.32 120.42 50.64
N ALA A 384 -51.31 121.26 50.36
CA ALA A 384 -50.22 120.92 49.44
C ALA A 384 -49.11 120.07 50.09
N ARG A 385 -48.84 120.24 51.38
CA ARG A 385 -47.81 119.46 52.11
C ARG A 385 -48.22 118.00 52.32
N HIS A 386 -49.50 117.76 52.65
CA HIS A 386 -50.04 116.41 52.86
C HIS A 386 -50.01 115.52 51.60
N ARG A 387 -50.09 116.10 50.39
CA ARG A 387 -50.08 115.30 49.13
C ARG A 387 -48.70 114.74 48.79
N ARG A 388 -47.61 115.43 49.16
CA ARG A 388 -46.23 115.00 48.85
C ARG A 388 -45.75 113.89 49.80
N GLU A 389 -46.15 113.92 51.06
CA GLU A 389 -45.77 112.91 52.05
C GLU A 389 -46.41 111.53 51.80
N VAL A 390 -47.58 111.49 51.15
CA VAL A 390 -48.28 110.23 50.84
C VAL A 390 -47.60 109.51 49.66
N THR A 391 -47.17 110.24 48.63
CA THR A 391 -46.52 109.65 47.45
C THR A 391 -45.19 108.99 47.79
N GLU A 392 -44.36 109.63 48.63
CA GLU A 392 -43.05 109.09 49.02
C GLU A 392 -43.15 107.80 49.86
N LYS A 393 -44.24 107.59 50.59
CA LYS A 393 -44.46 106.35 51.36
C LYS A 393 -44.83 105.16 50.47
N TYR A 394 -45.57 105.38 49.38
CA TYR A 394 -45.98 104.31 48.49
C TYR A 394 -44.86 103.82 47.57
N ASP A 395 -43.90 104.68 47.22
CA ASP A 395 -42.79 104.29 46.37
C ASP A 395 -41.75 103.45 47.13
N LYS A 396 -41.48 103.76 48.40
CA LYS A 396 -40.63 102.94 49.28
C LYS A 396 -41.16 101.51 49.46
N LEU A 397 -42.48 101.32 49.52
CA LEU A 397 -43.09 99.99 49.65
C LEU A 397 -42.95 99.13 48.38
N ARG A 398 -42.84 99.73 47.19
CA ARG A 398 -42.63 98.98 45.94
C ARG A 398 -41.21 98.46 45.84
N GLU A 399 -40.22 99.28 46.19
CA GLU A 399 -38.81 98.90 46.16
C GLU A 399 -38.50 97.73 47.12
N GLU A 400 -39.10 97.74 48.32
CA GLU A 400 -38.96 96.64 49.28
C GLU A 400 -39.59 95.31 48.80
N ALA A 401 -40.67 95.36 48.02
CA ALA A 401 -41.30 94.18 47.45
C ALA A 401 -40.43 93.53 46.36
N GLU A 402 -39.86 94.34 45.47
CA GLU A 402 -38.97 93.86 44.41
C GLU A 402 -37.67 93.25 44.97
N TYR A 403 -37.12 93.81 46.05
CA TYR A 403 -35.92 93.28 46.69
C TYR A 403 -36.17 91.90 47.32
N LYS A 404 -37.35 91.69 47.93
CA LYS A 404 -37.75 90.40 48.49
C LYS A 404 -37.95 89.33 47.42
N GLU A 405 -38.50 89.67 46.26
CA GLU A 405 -38.64 88.72 45.16
C GLU A 405 -37.30 88.29 44.56
N LYS A 406 -36.37 89.23 44.38
CA LYS A 406 -35.01 88.93 43.88
C LYS A 406 -34.27 87.96 44.81
N ARG A 407 -34.40 88.13 46.13
CA ARG A 407 -33.77 87.25 47.13
C ARG A 407 -34.35 85.83 47.12
N ARG A 408 -35.67 85.66 46.98
CA ARG A 408 -36.32 84.34 46.86
C ARG A 408 -35.82 83.55 45.65
N ARG A 409 -35.61 84.21 44.51
CA ARG A 409 -35.09 83.56 43.30
C ARG A 409 -33.67 83.00 43.50
N ILE A 410 -32.83 83.71 44.26
CA ILE A 410 -31.47 83.27 44.59
C ILE A 410 -31.53 82.05 45.52
N ASP A 411 -32.33 82.13 46.59
CA ASP A 411 -32.49 81.04 47.56
C ASP A 411 -33.04 79.75 46.92
N ASP A 412 -33.96 79.86 45.96
CA ASP A 412 -34.53 78.71 45.26
C ASP A 412 -33.51 78.01 44.34
N ILE A 413 -32.60 78.77 43.71
CA ILE A 413 -31.49 78.21 42.92
C ILE A 413 -30.50 77.47 43.84
N GLU A 414 -30.19 78.02 45.02
CA GLU A 414 -29.32 77.35 45.99
C GLU A 414 -29.94 76.07 46.57
N LYS A 415 -31.25 76.08 46.87
CA LYS A 415 -31.98 74.87 47.26
C LYS A 415 -31.91 73.79 46.19
N GLN A 416 -32.05 74.14 44.91
CA GLN A 416 -31.94 73.17 43.81
C GLN A 416 -30.53 72.55 43.73
N LYS A 417 -29.47 73.33 43.95
CA LYS A 417 -28.08 72.81 44.00
C LYS A 417 -27.89 71.82 45.16
N ILE A 418 -28.43 72.12 46.34
CA ILE A 418 -28.36 71.23 47.52
C ILE A 418 -29.11 69.92 47.26
N VAL A 419 -30.33 69.99 46.70
CA VAL A 419 -31.12 68.81 46.35
C VAL A 419 -30.40 67.95 45.31
N HIS A 420 -29.76 68.56 44.32
CA HIS A 420 -29.00 67.81 43.30
C HIS A 420 -27.81 67.07 43.90
N ARG A 421 -27.00 67.72 44.76
CA ARG A 421 -25.86 67.09 45.45
C ARG A 421 -26.32 65.97 46.39
N ARG A 422 -27.45 66.14 47.09
CA ARG A 422 -28.02 65.09 47.94
C ARG A 422 -28.41 63.84 47.12
N ARG A 423 -29.08 64.02 45.99
CA ARG A 423 -29.44 62.91 45.09
C ARG A 423 -28.21 62.21 44.50
N GLN A 424 -27.13 62.94 44.20
CA GLN A 424 -25.88 62.34 43.74
C GLN A 424 -25.27 61.42 44.80
N ARG A 425 -25.20 61.88 46.07
CA ARG A 425 -24.72 61.05 47.19
C ARG A 425 -25.59 59.82 47.43
N GLU A 426 -26.91 59.98 47.40
CA GLU A 426 -27.86 58.86 47.52
C GLU A 426 -27.66 57.85 46.38
N TRP A 427 -27.37 58.31 45.17
CA TRP A 427 -27.10 57.46 44.01
C TRP A 427 -25.76 56.72 44.09
N GLU A 428 -24.71 57.39 44.57
CA GLU A 428 -23.41 56.77 44.82
C GLU A 428 -23.49 55.71 45.91
N ALA A 429 -24.18 56.00 47.03
CA ALA A 429 -24.44 55.04 48.09
C ALA A 429 -25.23 53.82 47.59
N PHE A 430 -26.24 54.03 46.73
CA PHE A 430 -26.97 52.92 46.10
C PHE A 430 -26.09 52.07 45.19
N LYS A 431 -25.15 52.68 44.44
CA LYS A 431 -24.21 51.94 43.59
C LYS A 431 -23.24 51.10 44.41
N THR A 432 -22.66 51.66 45.48
CA THR A 432 -21.73 50.94 46.35
C THR A 432 -22.42 49.78 47.05
N GLU A 433 -23.63 49.99 47.56
CA GLU A 433 -24.44 48.92 48.19
C GLU A 433 -24.76 47.79 47.19
N LYS A 434 -25.08 48.14 45.93
CA LYS A 434 -25.34 47.15 44.88
C LYS A 434 -24.10 46.33 44.52
N ILE A 435 -22.92 46.94 44.55
CA ILE A 435 -21.65 46.23 44.31
C ILE A 435 -21.35 45.30 45.50
N ALA A 436 -21.46 45.80 46.74
CA ALA A 436 -21.26 45.01 47.95
C ALA A 436 -22.20 43.79 48.03
N ARG A 437 -23.49 43.95 47.68
CA ARG A 437 -24.43 42.81 47.62
C ARG A 437 -24.04 41.76 46.58
N LYS A 438 -23.50 42.18 45.42
CA LYS A 438 -23.01 41.23 44.40
C LYS A 438 -21.77 40.48 44.89
N GLU A 439 -20.87 41.15 45.61
CA GLU A 439 -19.67 40.54 46.17
C GLU A 439 -20.03 39.56 47.31
N ALA A 440 -20.97 39.93 48.19
CA ALA A 440 -21.50 39.04 49.22
C ALA A 440 -22.13 37.78 48.63
N LEU A 441 -22.91 37.89 47.55
CA LEU A 441 -23.47 36.73 46.85
C LEU A 441 -22.39 35.84 46.22
N LYS A 442 -21.31 36.42 45.69
CA LYS A 442 -20.17 35.64 45.17
C LYS A 442 -19.44 34.90 46.29
N LEU A 443 -19.25 35.53 47.44
CA LEU A 443 -18.63 34.90 48.61
C LEU A 443 -19.49 33.75 49.15
N GLN A 444 -20.80 33.95 49.30
CA GLN A 444 -21.74 32.89 49.68
C GLN A 444 -21.75 31.73 48.65
N GLY A 445 -21.64 32.05 47.35
CA GLY A 445 -21.51 31.05 46.29
C GLY A 445 -20.22 30.22 46.41
N LYS A 446 -19.09 30.86 46.77
CA LYS A 446 -17.81 30.16 47.01
C LYS A 446 -17.89 29.29 48.26
N GLU A 447 -18.37 29.84 49.37
CA GLU A 447 -18.50 29.09 50.64
C GLU A 447 -19.43 27.88 50.50
N SER A 448 -20.54 28.02 49.77
CA SER A 448 -21.45 26.90 49.51
C SER A 448 -20.83 25.82 48.62
N TYR A 449 -20.02 26.21 47.62
CA TYR A 449 -19.26 25.27 46.80
C TYR A 449 -18.18 24.55 47.63
N ASP A 450 -17.44 25.27 48.47
CA ASP A 450 -16.39 24.67 49.31
C ASP A 450 -16.96 23.71 50.35
N ARG A 451 -18.10 24.04 50.96
CA ARG A 451 -18.85 23.12 51.85
C ARG A 451 -19.30 21.86 51.11
N LEU A 452 -19.76 22.01 49.87
CA LEU A 452 -20.19 20.88 49.07
C LEU A 452 -19.03 19.99 48.66
N LYS A 453 -17.90 20.61 48.31
CA LYS A 453 -16.67 19.90 47.98
C LYS A 453 -16.16 19.10 49.17
N SER A 454 -16.11 19.69 50.36
CA SER A 454 -15.70 18.97 51.56
C SER A 454 -16.67 17.85 51.95
N GLN A 455 -17.98 18.06 51.81
CA GLN A 455 -18.96 16.99 51.99
C GLN A 455 -18.74 15.84 50.99
N TRP A 456 -18.43 16.14 49.74
CA TRP A 456 -18.13 15.12 48.74
C TRP A 456 -16.85 14.36 49.02
N ASP A 457 -15.78 15.06 49.37
CA ASP A 457 -14.51 14.45 49.74
C ASP A 457 -14.69 13.52 50.96
N ASN A 458 -15.53 13.91 51.92
CA ASN A 458 -15.90 13.06 53.07
C ASN A 458 -16.68 11.81 52.64
N ILE A 459 -17.65 11.93 51.74
CA ILE A 459 -18.41 10.77 51.21
C ILE A 459 -17.47 9.79 50.48
N ILE A 460 -16.52 10.31 49.70
CA ILE A 460 -15.50 9.49 49.03
C ILE A 460 -14.63 8.79 50.08
N ALA A 461 -14.14 9.52 51.08
CA ALA A 461 -13.32 8.94 52.15
C ALA A 461 -14.07 7.84 52.93
N GLU A 462 -15.32 8.07 53.30
CA GLU A 462 -16.13 7.08 54.03
C GLU A 462 -16.42 5.83 53.21
N THR A 463 -16.73 5.97 51.91
CA THR A 463 -17.02 4.83 51.03
C THR A 463 -15.79 3.99 50.72
N VAL A 464 -14.63 4.63 50.60
CA VAL A 464 -13.33 3.97 50.48
C VAL A 464 -12.99 3.25 51.77
N HIS A 465 -13.13 3.91 52.91
CA HIS A 465 -12.84 3.33 54.22
C HIS A 465 -13.73 2.12 54.55
N LYS A 466 -15.03 2.17 54.21
CA LYS A 466 -15.94 1.02 54.32
C LYS A 466 -15.48 -0.16 53.44
N ARG A 467 -14.88 0.10 52.27
CA ARG A 467 -14.33 -0.97 51.42
C ARG A 467 -13.04 -1.54 51.97
N GLU A 468 -12.12 -0.70 52.42
CA GLU A 468 -10.87 -1.15 53.04
C GLU A 468 -11.17 -2.11 54.19
N LYS A 469 -12.09 -1.71 55.09
CA LYS A 469 -12.59 -2.57 56.17
C LYS A 469 -13.19 -3.88 55.68
N LEU A 470 -13.98 -3.87 54.60
CA LEU A 470 -14.53 -5.10 54.01
C LEU A 470 -13.45 -6.00 53.43
N ILE A 471 -12.40 -5.45 52.83
CA ILE A 471 -11.27 -6.23 52.30
C ILE A 471 -10.44 -6.81 53.45
N ASP A 472 -10.21 -6.03 54.50
CA ASP A 472 -9.53 -6.51 55.72
C ASP A 472 -10.26 -7.70 56.33
N GLN A 473 -11.58 -7.60 56.48
CA GLN A 473 -12.42 -8.67 57.00
C GLN A 473 -12.40 -9.91 56.09
N LEU A 474 -12.47 -9.73 54.77
CA LEU A 474 -12.45 -10.86 53.83
C LEU A 474 -11.08 -11.55 53.76
N LEU A 475 -9.97 -10.82 53.91
CA LEU A 475 -8.62 -11.41 53.90
C LEU A 475 -8.28 -12.15 55.20
N GLN A 476 -8.98 -11.85 56.30
CA GLN A 476 -8.78 -12.50 57.61
C GLN A 476 -9.65 -13.76 57.80
N LEU A 477 -10.74 -13.91 57.04
CA LEU A 477 -11.65 -15.06 57.14
C LEU A 477 -11.18 -16.21 56.24
N GLU A 478 -11.08 -17.42 56.79
CA GLU A 478 -10.67 -18.61 56.04
C GLU A 478 -11.80 -19.17 55.16
N ASP A 479 -13.06 -19.11 55.63
CA ASP A 479 -14.24 -19.54 54.89
C ASP A 479 -15.36 -18.48 54.91
N VAL A 480 -15.87 -18.14 53.72
CA VAL A 480 -16.95 -17.16 53.54
C VAL A 480 -18.09 -17.83 52.76
N GLN A 481 -19.36 -17.54 53.06
CA GLN A 481 -20.52 -18.09 52.34
C GLN A 481 -21.22 -17.06 51.42
N GLY A 482 -21.88 -17.52 50.34
CA GLY A 482 -22.68 -16.67 49.43
C GLY A 482 -21.88 -15.88 48.37
N GLU A 483 -22.40 -14.72 47.95
CA GLU A 483 -21.83 -13.86 46.89
C GLU A 483 -20.40 -13.37 47.20
N TRP A 484 -20.06 -13.31 48.48
CA TRP A 484 -18.74 -12.93 48.97
C TRP A 484 -17.66 -13.98 48.69
N LYS A 485 -18.01 -15.25 48.43
CA LYS A 485 -17.08 -16.30 48.00
C LYS A 485 -16.32 -15.88 46.74
N LYS A 486 -17.02 -15.33 45.75
CA LYS A 486 -16.42 -14.94 44.46
C LYS A 486 -15.40 -13.81 44.61
N ILE A 487 -15.67 -12.87 45.51
CA ILE A 487 -14.77 -11.74 45.81
C ILE A 487 -13.58 -12.22 46.64
N HIS A 488 -13.83 -13.06 47.63
CA HIS A 488 -12.81 -13.70 48.49
C HIS A 488 -11.82 -14.53 47.66
N THR A 489 -12.31 -15.45 46.82
CA THR A 489 -11.45 -16.27 45.95
C THR A 489 -10.62 -15.43 44.99
N ARG A 490 -11.20 -14.35 44.45
CA ARG A 490 -10.50 -13.43 43.55
C ARG A 490 -9.42 -12.62 44.27
N LEU A 491 -9.70 -12.15 45.49
CA LEU A 491 -8.72 -11.44 46.31
C LEU A 491 -7.56 -12.36 46.71
N HIS A 492 -7.82 -13.58 47.17
CA HIS A 492 -6.77 -14.54 47.51
C HIS A 492 -5.95 -14.98 46.29
N GLN A 493 -6.56 -15.10 45.10
CA GLN A 493 -5.83 -15.33 43.85
C GLN A 493 -4.89 -14.16 43.52
N ARG A 494 -5.38 -12.91 43.59
CA ARG A 494 -4.55 -11.71 43.40
C ARG A 494 -3.41 -11.65 44.42
N VAL A 495 -3.66 -11.96 45.70
CA VAL A 495 -2.62 -12.00 46.75
C VAL A 495 -1.56 -13.07 46.44
N ARG A 496 -1.96 -14.25 45.96
CA ARG A 496 -1.03 -15.31 45.53
C ARG A 496 -0.20 -14.90 44.31
N GLU A 497 -0.79 -14.24 43.33
CA GLU A 497 -0.07 -13.73 42.16
C GLU A 497 0.89 -12.60 42.53
N ARG A 498 0.44 -11.67 43.39
CA ARG A 498 1.26 -10.53 43.81
C ARG A 498 2.40 -10.92 44.73
N SER A 499 2.18 -11.87 45.64
CA SER A 499 3.25 -12.46 46.45
C SER A 499 4.28 -13.20 45.60
N LYS A 500 3.89 -13.89 44.52
CA LYS A 500 4.82 -14.46 43.51
C LYS A 500 5.64 -13.38 42.80
N GLN A 501 5.03 -12.27 42.42
CA GLN A 501 5.71 -11.12 41.79
C GLN A 501 6.70 -10.46 42.77
N LEU A 502 6.31 -10.25 44.02
CA LEU A 502 7.18 -9.66 45.05
C LEU A 502 8.32 -10.61 45.43
N THR A 503 8.09 -11.92 45.51
CA THR A 503 9.18 -12.89 45.70
C THR A 503 10.16 -12.88 44.53
N ALA A 504 9.69 -12.75 43.29
CA ALA A 504 10.57 -12.63 42.12
C ALA A 504 11.40 -11.33 42.18
N LYS A 505 10.78 -10.19 42.51
CA LYS A 505 11.46 -8.89 42.68
C LYS A 505 12.51 -8.91 43.78
N HIS A 506 12.20 -9.49 44.94
CA HIS A 506 13.14 -9.57 46.06
C HIS A 506 14.28 -10.57 45.82
N LYS A 507 14.03 -11.66 45.08
CA LYS A 507 15.10 -12.56 44.59
C LYS A 507 16.04 -11.85 43.62
N SER A 508 15.53 -11.00 42.72
CA SER A 508 16.37 -10.21 41.82
C SER A 508 17.15 -9.09 42.52
N SER A 509 16.68 -8.61 43.68
CA SER A 509 17.35 -7.55 44.45
C SER A 509 18.29 -8.09 45.54
N GLY A 510 18.44 -9.41 45.68
CA GLY A 510 19.35 -10.04 46.65
C GLY A 510 18.93 -9.94 48.12
N VAL A 511 17.72 -9.46 48.43
CA VAL A 511 17.24 -9.26 49.81
C VAL A 511 16.33 -10.42 50.20
N VAL A 512 16.72 -11.18 51.24
CA VAL A 512 15.95 -12.31 51.75
C VAL A 512 14.90 -11.79 52.74
N ILE A 513 13.63 -11.84 52.33
CA ILE A 513 12.48 -11.44 53.15
C ILE A 513 11.69 -12.69 53.52
N GLN A 514 11.19 -12.74 54.75
CA GLN A 514 10.36 -13.86 55.22
C GLN A 514 9.06 -13.97 54.41
N LYS A 515 8.60 -15.20 54.14
CA LYS A 515 7.39 -15.44 53.33
C LYS A 515 6.14 -14.75 53.91
N LYS A 516 6.05 -14.60 55.23
CA LYS A 516 4.94 -13.92 55.92
C LYS A 516 4.90 -12.42 55.56
N GLU A 517 6.03 -11.73 55.63
CA GLU A 517 6.14 -10.30 55.28
C GLU A 517 5.84 -10.04 53.79
N ILE A 518 6.19 -10.97 52.90
CA ILE A 518 5.86 -10.85 51.46
C ILE A 518 4.35 -10.96 51.23
N ILE A 519 3.67 -11.84 51.98
CA ILE A 519 2.23 -12.01 51.92
C ILE A 519 1.51 -10.79 52.52
N GLU A 520 2.00 -10.26 53.64
CA GLU A 520 1.46 -9.03 54.26
C GLU A 520 1.63 -7.80 53.34
N ARG A 521 2.80 -7.64 52.70
CA ARG A 521 3.01 -6.59 51.70
C ARG A 521 2.11 -6.76 50.47
N ALA A 522 1.92 -7.99 50.00
CA ALA A 522 1.00 -8.28 48.90
C ALA A 522 -0.45 -7.94 49.27
N GLN A 523 -0.86 -8.18 50.52
CA GLN A 523 -2.19 -7.79 51.02
C GLN A 523 -2.34 -6.27 51.11
N LEU A 524 -1.32 -5.55 51.59
CA LEU A 524 -1.33 -4.08 51.68
C LEU A 524 -1.39 -3.41 50.29
N GLU A 525 -0.64 -3.91 49.31
CA GLU A 525 -0.70 -3.38 47.92
C GLU A 525 -2.07 -3.61 47.27
N ILE A 526 -2.69 -4.77 47.48
CA ILE A 526 -4.02 -5.07 46.93
C ILE A 526 -5.11 -4.24 47.62
N LYS A 527 -4.98 -3.98 48.93
CA LYS A 527 -5.87 -3.06 49.66
C LYS A 527 -5.78 -1.65 49.08
N ALA A 528 -4.57 -1.15 48.79
CA ALA A 528 -4.37 0.15 48.16
C ALA A 528 -4.95 0.20 46.74
N GLU A 529 -4.72 -0.81 45.91
CA GLU A 529 -5.26 -0.88 44.55
C GLU A 529 -6.81 -0.89 44.52
N GLU A 530 -7.46 -1.66 45.41
CA GLU A 530 -8.92 -1.69 45.50
C GLU A 530 -9.51 -0.38 46.08
N ALA A 531 -8.79 0.28 46.99
CA ALA A 531 -9.16 1.60 47.49
C ALA A 531 -9.10 2.65 46.38
N GLU A 532 -8.06 2.62 45.55
CA GLU A 532 -7.92 3.50 44.37
C GLU A 532 -8.95 3.21 43.29
N GLU A 533 -9.21 1.93 42.97
CA GLU A 533 -10.27 1.56 42.03
C GLU A 533 -11.65 2.04 42.50
N LYS A 534 -11.92 2.01 43.80
CA LYS A 534 -13.15 2.55 44.36
C LYS A 534 -13.20 4.06 44.34
N ARG A 535 -12.09 4.76 44.65
CA ARG A 535 -11.99 6.21 44.48
C ARG A 535 -12.33 6.61 43.04
N LEU A 536 -11.79 5.90 42.05
CA LEU A 536 -12.06 6.15 40.63
C LEU A 536 -13.51 5.84 40.23
N LYS A 537 -14.10 4.76 40.76
CA LYS A 537 -15.51 4.40 40.49
C LYS A 537 -16.50 5.38 41.12
N VAL A 538 -16.20 5.92 42.30
CA VAL A 538 -17.04 6.93 42.98
C VAL A 538 -16.82 8.34 42.39
N SER A 539 -15.59 8.62 41.93
CA SER A 539 -15.24 9.85 41.19
C SER A 539 -15.87 9.94 39.78
N ASN A 540 -16.40 8.81 39.28
CA ASN A 540 -17.02 8.74 37.97
C ASN A 540 -18.23 9.71 37.88
N PRO A 541 -18.27 10.63 36.89
CA PRO A 541 -19.08 11.86 36.93
C PRO A 541 -20.60 11.64 36.88
N ASN A 542 -21.07 10.42 36.59
CA ASN A 542 -22.49 10.10 36.57
C ASN A 542 -23.17 10.23 37.94
N ILE A 543 -22.44 9.97 39.04
CA ILE A 543 -22.98 10.10 40.41
C ILE A 543 -22.99 11.57 40.84
N TYR A 544 -21.94 12.32 40.49
CA TYR A 544 -21.81 13.77 40.70
C TYR A 544 -22.92 14.55 39.96
N LEU A 545 -23.27 14.11 38.74
CA LEU A 545 -24.38 14.66 37.96
C LEU A 545 -25.76 14.44 38.61
N THR A 546 -25.98 13.30 39.28
CA THR A 546 -27.22 13.06 40.04
C THR A 546 -27.35 13.94 41.28
N ALA A 547 -26.25 14.22 42.00
CA ALA A 547 -26.29 15.15 43.13
C ALA A 547 -26.40 16.62 42.67
N LEU A 548 -25.74 16.99 41.58
CA LEU A 548 -25.95 18.30 40.93
C LEU A 548 -27.40 18.50 40.50
N LYS A 549 -28.08 17.45 40.01
CA LYS A 549 -29.52 17.49 39.70
C LYS A 549 -30.38 17.74 40.94
N GLN A 550 -30.04 17.12 42.08
CA GLN A 550 -30.72 17.38 43.35
C GLN A 550 -30.48 18.82 43.84
N LEU A 551 -29.29 19.40 43.65
CA LEU A 551 -29.01 20.80 44.00
C LEU A 551 -29.65 21.82 43.08
N THR A 552 -29.75 21.54 41.78
CA THR A 552 -30.54 22.42 40.89
C THR A 552 -32.00 22.46 41.32
N SER A 553 -32.55 21.41 41.92
CA SER A 553 -33.90 21.44 42.49
C SER A 553 -33.98 22.32 43.75
N VAL A 554 -32.95 22.31 44.61
CA VAL A 554 -32.88 23.15 45.83
C VAL A 554 -32.62 24.62 45.50
N VAL A 555 -31.80 24.93 44.49
CA VAL A 555 -31.58 26.30 44.01
C VAL A 555 -32.82 26.85 43.28
N CYS A 556 -33.56 26.00 42.56
CA CYS A 556 -34.87 26.39 42.01
C CYS A 556 -35.89 26.68 43.13
N ALA A 557 -35.95 25.86 44.18
CA ALA A 557 -36.80 26.10 45.35
C ALA A 557 -36.38 27.37 46.14
N GLY A 558 -35.08 27.70 46.18
CA GLY A 558 -34.58 28.96 46.73
C GLY A 558 -34.95 30.19 45.87
N GLY A 559 -35.03 30.00 44.54
CA GLY A 559 -35.53 31.00 43.60
C GLY A 559 -37.03 31.32 43.79
N GLU A 560 -37.83 30.31 44.14
CA GLU A 560 -39.25 30.47 44.48
C GLU A 560 -39.44 31.21 45.81
N ARG A 561 -38.65 30.89 46.85
CA ARG A 561 -38.67 31.64 48.13
C ARG A 561 -38.20 33.10 47.98
N LEU A 562 -37.23 33.36 47.09
CA LEU A 562 -36.82 34.73 46.73
C LEU A 562 -37.90 35.47 45.92
N ALA A 563 -38.68 34.76 45.09
CA ALA A 563 -39.82 35.33 44.37
C ALA A 563 -41.00 35.64 45.31
N GLU A 564 -41.26 34.79 46.31
CA GLU A 564 -42.22 35.07 47.39
C GLU A 564 -41.76 36.22 48.29
N SER A 565 -40.48 36.25 48.68
CA SER A 565 -39.92 37.35 49.49
C SER A 565 -39.98 38.69 48.75
N ARG A 566 -39.74 38.66 47.43
CA ARG A 566 -39.88 39.84 46.57
C ARG A 566 -41.34 40.26 46.38
N SER A 567 -42.27 39.31 46.39
CA SER A 567 -43.71 39.59 46.35
C SER A 567 -44.21 40.19 47.67
N ARG A 568 -43.76 39.68 48.82
CA ARG A 568 -44.02 40.26 50.15
C ARG A 568 -43.40 41.64 50.32
N LEU A 569 -42.18 41.88 49.85
CA LEU A 569 -41.56 43.20 49.85
C LEU A 569 -42.27 44.19 48.90
N LEU A 570 -42.87 43.72 47.80
CA LEU A 570 -43.70 44.55 46.92
C LEU A 570 -45.08 44.85 47.55
N GLU A 571 -45.64 43.93 48.34
CA GLU A 571 -46.84 44.19 49.15
C GLU A 571 -46.58 45.14 50.32
N GLU A 572 -45.43 45.04 51.00
CA GLU A 572 -45.03 45.99 52.05
C GLU A 572 -44.69 47.39 51.50
N ALA A 573 -44.07 47.46 50.32
CA ALA A 573 -43.82 48.73 49.63
C ALA A 573 -45.12 49.36 49.06
N GLY A 574 -46.07 48.52 48.63
CA GLY A 574 -47.43 48.95 48.27
C GLY A 574 -48.26 49.40 49.48
N GLY A 575 -48.10 48.75 50.63
CA GLY A 575 -48.78 49.08 51.88
C GLY A 575 -48.26 50.37 52.53
N ARG A 576 -46.97 50.68 52.43
CA ARG A 576 -46.40 51.94 52.95
C ARG A 576 -46.73 53.16 52.09
N THR A 577 -46.97 52.99 50.79
CA THR A 577 -47.45 54.08 49.93
C THR A 577 -48.97 54.27 50.02
N GLY A 578 -49.73 53.25 50.45
CA GLY A 578 -51.16 53.35 50.76
C GLY A 578 -51.49 54.02 52.10
N ARG A 579 -50.62 53.96 53.12
CA ARG A 579 -50.88 54.59 54.44
C ARG A 579 -50.55 56.09 54.51
N ALA A 580 -49.75 56.64 53.60
CA ALA A 580 -49.45 58.07 53.58
C ALA A 580 -50.50 58.92 52.82
N PHE A 581 -51.44 58.28 52.12
CA PHE A 581 -52.56 58.96 51.44
C PHE A 581 -53.93 58.74 52.13
N GLY A 582 -53.97 57.97 53.22
CA GLY A 582 -55.19 57.59 53.92
C GLY A 582 -55.58 58.47 55.11
N THR A 583 -54.79 59.48 55.48
CA THR A 583 -55.05 60.33 56.67
C THR A 583 -55.37 61.79 56.33
N PHE A 584 -55.88 62.07 55.13
CA PHE A 584 -56.32 63.43 54.73
C PHE A 584 -57.76 63.49 54.20
N ILE A 585 -58.55 62.43 54.39
CA ILE A 585 -59.98 62.41 54.07
C ILE A 585 -60.73 61.82 55.27
N GLU A 586 -60.78 62.59 56.36
CA GLU A 586 -61.77 62.44 57.43
C GLU A 586 -61.70 63.72 58.26
N LEU A 587 -62.29 64.79 57.73
CA LEU A 587 -62.69 66.03 58.41
C LEU A 587 -63.40 66.90 57.37
N SER A 588 -64.59 66.46 56.94
CA SER A 588 -65.63 67.24 56.26
C SER A 588 -66.85 66.33 56.05
N PHE A 589 -67.48 65.97 57.16
CA PHE A 589 -68.93 65.89 57.29
C PHE A 589 -69.27 66.49 58.66
#